data_AF-A0A0D5YGW0-F1
#
_entry.id   AF-A0A0D5YGW0-F1
#
_cell.length_a   1.000
_cell.length_b   1.000
_cell.length_c   1.000
_cell.angle_alpha   90.00
_cell.angle_beta   90.00
_cell.angle_gamma   90.00
#
_symmetry.space_group_name_H-M   'P 1'
#
loop_
_entity.id
_entity.type
_entity.pdbx_description
1 polymer ?
#
loop_
_entity_poly.entity_id
_entity_poly.type
_entity_poly.pdbx_seq_one_letter_code
_entity_poly.pdbx_strand_id
1 'polypeptide(L)'
;MTDLNKERELELFNAFVEKNLPELFEKHSNGNFFAKVTYDSMFGAWLGAKAQAVPEGWVIAPQELPLDMALKIAKERILEQPPVKDPVLNEILEKAHKENIQSEQCRLMRDYKEMVKRLSESGAEK
;
A
#
# COMPACT_ATOMS: atom_id res chain seq x y z
N MET A 1 7.08 8.02 -11.01
CA MET A 1 6.73 6.80 -10.25
C MET A 1 6.76 7.20 -8.80
N THR A 2 5.61 7.44 -8.18
CA THR A 2 5.54 7.82 -6.76
C THR A 2 6.00 6.64 -5.92
N ASP A 3 6.83 6.92 -4.92
CA ASP A 3 7.33 5.93 -3.99
C ASP A 3 6.16 5.54 -3.07
N LEU A 4 5.52 4.41 -3.37
CA LEU A 4 4.36 3.88 -2.62
C LEU A 4 4.65 3.75 -1.11
N ASN A 5 5.92 3.60 -0.74
CA ASN A 5 6.31 3.57 0.66
C ASN A 5 6.19 4.96 1.33
N LYS A 6 6.53 6.04 0.61
CA LYS A 6 6.41 7.42 1.11
C LYS A 6 4.96 7.85 1.29
N GLU A 7 4.06 7.48 0.38
CA GLU A 7 2.63 7.82 0.48
C GLU A 7 2.01 7.18 1.73
N ARG A 8 2.28 5.89 1.97
CA ARG A 8 1.85 5.20 3.19
C ARG A 8 2.46 5.81 4.46
N GLU A 9 3.76 6.11 4.44
CA GLU A 9 4.40 6.73 5.60
C GLU A 9 3.85 8.12 5.89
N LEU A 10 3.46 8.87 4.86
CA LEU A 10 2.79 10.15 5.00
C LEU A 10 1.40 10.01 5.64
N GLU A 11 0.62 8.98 5.27
CA GLU A 11 -0.68 8.70 5.90
C GLU A 11 -0.53 8.35 7.39
N LEU A 12 0.41 7.48 7.74
CA LEU A 12 0.68 7.13 9.14
C LEU A 12 1.18 8.33 9.95
N PHE A 13 2.05 9.14 9.35
CA PHE A 13 2.53 10.37 9.96
C PHE A 13 1.40 11.39 10.15
N ASN A 14 0.53 11.56 9.16
CA ASN A 14 -0.67 12.40 9.26
C ASN A 14 -1.54 11.99 10.45
N ALA A 15 -1.90 10.71 10.55
CA ALA A 15 -2.70 10.19 11.65
C ALA A 15 -2.02 10.42 13.02
N PHE A 16 -0.70 10.29 13.08
CA PHE A 16 0.07 10.58 14.29
C PHE A 16 0.02 12.07 14.65
N VAL A 17 0.26 12.97 13.71
CA VAL A 17 0.27 14.43 13.95
C VAL A 17 -1.14 14.93 14.28
N GLU A 18 -2.16 14.47 13.58
CA GLU A 18 -3.55 14.82 13.85
C GLU A 18 -3.95 14.42 15.29
N LYS A 19 -3.56 13.22 15.73
CA LYS A 19 -3.89 12.72 17.07
C LYS A 19 -3.09 13.42 18.19
N ASN A 20 -1.80 13.64 17.99
CA ASN A 20 -0.89 14.06 19.08
C ASN A 20 -0.55 15.56 19.04
N LEU A 21 -0.69 16.20 17.88
CA LEU A 21 -0.35 17.60 17.62
C LEU A 21 -1.42 18.28 16.74
N PRO A 22 -2.70 18.30 17.17
CA PRO A 22 -3.81 18.74 16.34
C PRO A 22 -3.68 20.20 15.86
N GLU A 23 -3.12 21.09 16.69
CA GLU A 23 -2.87 22.48 16.28
C GLU A 23 -1.87 22.59 15.13
N LEU A 24 -0.84 21.74 15.12
CA LEU A 24 0.14 21.72 14.05
C LEU A 24 -0.50 21.22 12.76
N PHE A 25 -1.33 20.17 12.86
CA PHE A 25 -2.08 19.62 11.73
C PHE A 25 -3.03 20.65 11.10
N GLU A 26 -3.79 21.36 11.93
CA GLU A 26 -4.72 22.40 11.48
C GLU A 26 -3.97 23.56 10.81
N LYS A 27 -2.91 24.09 11.45
CA LYS A 27 -2.10 25.19 10.90
C LYS A 27 -1.42 24.79 9.59
N HIS A 28 -0.93 23.55 9.48
CA HIS A 28 -0.36 23.03 8.24
C HIS A 28 -1.42 22.98 7.12
N SER A 29 -2.60 22.45 7.43
CA SER A 29 -3.72 22.34 6.49
C SER A 29 -4.22 23.70 5.99
N ASN A 30 -4.15 24.73 6.85
CA ASN A 30 -4.48 26.11 6.53
C ASN A 30 -3.35 26.87 5.80
N GLY A 31 -2.26 26.20 5.41
CA GLY A 31 -1.18 26.79 4.63
C GLY A 31 -0.22 27.68 5.43
N ASN A 32 -0.19 27.57 6.76
CA ASN A 32 0.75 28.32 7.58
C ASN A 32 2.19 27.90 7.27
N PHE A 33 3.04 28.87 6.91
CA PHE A 33 4.43 28.62 6.51
C PHE A 33 5.26 27.93 7.60
N PHE A 34 5.18 28.38 8.85
CA PHE A 34 5.94 27.81 9.96
C PHE A 34 5.46 26.40 10.30
N ALA A 35 4.15 26.16 10.24
CA ALA A 35 3.59 24.82 10.41
C ALA A 35 4.06 23.88 9.31
N LYS A 36 4.14 24.34 8.05
CA LYS A 36 4.68 23.56 6.93
C LYS A 36 6.14 23.17 7.14
N VAL A 37 7.00 24.12 7.49
CA VAL A 37 8.43 23.83 7.74
C VAL A 37 8.60 22.84 8.89
N THR A 38 7.83 23.02 9.96
CA THR A 38 7.86 22.12 11.12
C THR A 38 7.37 20.72 10.74
N TYR A 39 6.27 20.64 10.01
CA TYR A 39 5.68 19.39 9.52
C TYR A 39 6.66 18.62 8.62
N ASP A 40 7.25 19.29 7.62
CA ASP A 40 8.23 18.68 6.70
C ASP A 40 9.47 18.16 7.44
N SER A 41 9.97 18.93 8.41
CA SER A 41 11.11 18.52 9.26
C SER A 41 10.76 17.30 10.12
N MET A 42 9.57 17.28 10.72
CA MET A 42 9.10 16.16 11.54
C MET A 42 8.89 14.90 10.70
N PHE A 43 8.37 15.03 9.48
CA PHE A 43 8.23 13.90 8.56
C PHE A 43 9.60 13.34 8.14
N GLY A 44 10.57 14.20 7.87
CA GLY A 44 11.96 13.77 7.61
C GLY A 44 12.56 12.99 8.78
N ALA A 45 12.37 13.47 10.01
CA ALA A 45 12.81 12.76 11.22
C ALA A 45 12.08 11.43 11.43
N TRP A 46 10.78 11.37 11.15
CA TRP A 46 9.97 10.15 11.20
C TRP A 46 10.53 9.07 10.25
N LEU A 47 10.83 9.44 9.01
CA LEU A 47 11.42 8.52 8.04
C LEU A 47 12.82 8.06 8.47
N GLY A 48 13.65 8.97 8.98
CA GLY A 48 14.99 8.65 9.48
C GLY A 48 14.97 7.68 10.67
N ALA A 49 14.08 7.91 11.64
CA ALA A 49 13.93 7.05 12.82
C ALA A 49 13.47 5.64 12.44
N LYS A 50 12.51 5.52 11.50
CA LYS A 50 12.07 4.22 10.99
C LYS A 50 13.15 3.49 10.22
N ALA A 51 13.95 4.19 9.41
CA ALA A 51 15.06 3.58 8.67
C ALA A 51 16.15 3.02 9.60
N GLN A 52 16.44 3.69 10.72
CA GLN A 52 17.44 3.23 11.69
C GLN A 52 16.96 2.04 12.53
N ALA A 53 15.65 1.86 12.70
CA ALA A 53 15.07 0.75 13.46
C ALA A 53 15.04 -0.59 12.69
N VAL A 54 15.29 -0.57 11.38
CA VAL A 54 15.26 -1.76 10.52
C VAL A 54 16.70 -2.27 10.36
N PRO A 55 17.03 -3.50 10.81
CA PRO A 55 18.37 -4.05 10.60
C PRO A 55 18.74 -4.14 9.12
N GLU A 56 20.04 -4.06 8.81
CA GLU A 56 20.51 -4.19 7.42
C GLU A 56 20.01 -5.50 6.79
N GLY A 57 19.46 -5.40 5.58
CA GLY A 57 18.88 -6.52 4.84
C GLY A 57 17.40 -6.82 5.15
N TRP A 58 16.78 -6.12 6.09
CA TRP A 58 15.35 -6.24 6.39
C TRP A 58 14.53 -5.18 5.63
N VAL A 59 13.28 -5.53 5.28
CA VAL A 59 12.36 -4.63 4.56
C VAL A 59 11.06 -4.55 5.32
N ILE A 60 10.52 -3.33 5.48
CA ILE A 60 9.20 -3.11 6.08
C ILE A 60 8.11 -3.49 5.07
N ALA A 61 7.46 -4.62 5.32
CA ALA A 61 6.29 -5.04 4.55
C ALA A 61 4.98 -4.53 5.21
N PRO A 62 3.96 -4.15 4.41
CA PRO A 62 2.60 -3.91 4.93
C PRO A 62 2.04 -5.09 5.74
N GLN A 63 1.13 -4.85 6.68
CA GLN A 63 0.42 -5.94 7.36
C GLN A 63 -0.63 -6.60 6.44
N GLU A 64 -1.20 -5.82 5.52
CA GLU A 64 -2.14 -6.28 4.50
C GLU A 64 -1.70 -5.81 3.11
N LEU A 65 -1.96 -6.61 2.06
CA LEU A 65 -1.63 -6.25 0.69
C LEU A 65 -2.62 -5.18 0.20
N PRO A 66 -2.17 -3.97 -0.19
CA PRO A 66 -3.05 -2.94 -0.71
C PRO A 66 -3.82 -3.42 -1.95
N LEU A 67 -5.10 -3.06 -2.04
CA LEU A 67 -5.99 -3.51 -3.12
C LEU A 67 -5.45 -3.14 -4.51
N ASP A 68 -4.92 -1.92 -4.67
CA ASP A 68 -4.37 -1.46 -5.95
C ASP A 68 -3.10 -2.23 -6.35
N MET A 69 -2.29 -2.64 -5.37
CA MET A 69 -1.13 -3.48 -5.62
C MET A 69 -1.55 -4.89 -6.03
N ALA A 70 -2.55 -5.46 -5.35
CA ALA A 70 -3.13 -6.75 -5.73
C ALA A 70 -3.74 -6.70 -7.14
N LEU A 71 -4.44 -5.61 -7.50
CA LEU A 71 -4.99 -5.39 -8.85
C LEU A 71 -3.89 -5.40 -9.90
N LYS A 72 -2.82 -4.65 -9.65
CA LYS A 72 -1.70 -4.53 -10.57
C LYS A 72 -1.04 -5.88 -10.82
N ILE A 73 -0.75 -6.64 -9.76
CA ILE A 73 -0.15 -7.98 -9.86
C ILE A 73 -1.11 -8.95 -10.59
N ALA A 74 -2.42 -8.90 -10.30
CA ALA A 74 -3.40 -9.75 -10.98
C ALA A 74 -3.46 -9.48 -12.49
N LYS A 75 -3.45 -8.20 -12.89
CA LYS A 75 -3.41 -7.80 -14.31
C LYS A 75 -2.10 -8.19 -15.00
N GLU A 76 -0.97 -8.14 -14.30
CA GLU A 76 0.32 -8.59 -14.85
C GLU A 76 0.35 -10.12 -15.08
N ARG A 77 -0.38 -10.89 -14.27
CA ARG A 77 -0.46 -12.36 -14.39
C ARG A 77 -1.50 -12.84 -15.39
N ILE A 78 -2.62 -12.14 -15.50
CA ILE A 78 -3.72 -12.52 -16.38
C ILE A 78 -3.63 -11.72 -17.67
N LEU A 79 -3.21 -12.38 -18.73
CA LEU A 79 -3.16 -11.79 -20.06
C LEU A 79 -4.57 -11.46 -20.55
N GLU A 80 -4.73 -10.25 -21.08
CA GLU A 80 -5.93 -9.87 -21.83
C GLU A 80 -6.03 -10.74 -23.08
N GLN A 81 -7.22 -11.30 -23.31
CA GLN A 81 -7.48 -12.04 -24.53
C GLN A 81 -7.81 -11.06 -25.67
N PRO A 82 -7.39 -11.37 -26.91
CA PRO A 82 -7.74 -10.53 -28.05
C PRO A 82 -9.27 -10.51 -28.26
N PRO A 83 -9.83 -9.37 -28.70
CA PRO A 83 -11.27 -9.24 -28.91
C PRO A 83 -11.75 -10.18 -30.01
N VAL A 84 -12.93 -10.75 -29.81
CA VAL A 84 -13.55 -11.70 -30.74
C VAL A 84 -14.69 -11.02 -31.52
N LYS A 85 -14.82 -11.35 -32.81
CA LYS A 85 -15.85 -10.75 -33.68
C LYS A 85 -17.29 -11.12 -33.30
N ASP A 86 -17.47 -12.27 -32.67
CA ASP A 86 -18.76 -12.72 -32.15
C ASP A 86 -19.10 -11.91 -30.89
N PRO A 87 -20.18 -11.10 -30.89
CA PRO A 87 -20.54 -10.25 -29.76
C PRO A 87 -20.82 -11.02 -28.47
N VAL A 88 -21.48 -12.17 -28.56
CA VAL A 88 -21.86 -12.97 -27.39
C VAL A 88 -20.61 -13.61 -26.79
N LEU A 89 -19.74 -14.13 -27.65
CA LEU A 89 -18.47 -14.71 -27.20
C LEU A 89 -17.55 -13.63 -26.60
N ASN A 90 -17.50 -12.44 -27.19
CA ASN A 90 -16.71 -11.33 -26.65
C ASN A 90 -17.19 -10.91 -25.26
N GLU A 91 -18.51 -10.81 -25.05
CA GLU A 91 -19.09 -10.50 -23.73
C GLU A 91 -18.73 -11.58 -22.68
N ILE A 92 -18.81 -12.86 -23.06
CA ILE A 92 -18.42 -13.97 -22.18
C ILE A 92 -16.94 -13.88 -21.80
N LEU A 93 -16.07 -13.57 -22.76
CA LEU A 93 -14.63 -13.46 -22.53
C LEU A 93 -14.27 -12.25 -21.65
N GLU A 94 -14.89 -11.10 -21.86
CA GLU A 94 -14.70 -9.92 -20.99
C GLU A 94 -15.15 -10.20 -19.56
N LYS A 95 -16.30 -10.85 -19.40
CA LYS A 95 -16.80 -11.24 -18.08
C LYS A 95 -15.87 -12.24 -17.39
N ALA A 96 -15.46 -13.29 -18.10
CA ALA A 96 -14.53 -14.28 -17.58
C ALA A 96 -13.18 -13.66 -17.20
N HIS A 97 -12.66 -12.73 -18.01
CA HIS A 97 -11.43 -12.01 -17.72
C HIS A 97 -11.55 -11.17 -16.44
N LYS A 98 -12.64 -10.42 -16.28
CA LYS A 98 -12.91 -9.64 -15.06
C LYS A 98 -13.03 -10.51 -13.82
N GLU A 99 -13.76 -11.62 -13.91
CA GLU A 99 -13.91 -12.58 -12.81
C GLU A 99 -12.56 -13.22 -12.43
N ASN A 100 -11.73 -13.53 -13.43
CA ASN A 100 -10.39 -14.07 -13.20
C ASN A 100 -9.50 -13.06 -12.46
N ILE A 101 -9.51 -11.79 -12.86
CA ILE A 101 -8.77 -10.72 -12.17
C ILE A 101 -9.22 -10.63 -10.70
N GLN A 102 -10.53 -10.60 -10.46
CA GLN A 102 -11.07 -10.52 -9.09
C GLN A 102 -10.68 -11.74 -8.25
N SER A 103 -10.71 -12.93 -8.84
CA SER A 103 -10.29 -14.17 -8.17
C SER A 103 -8.82 -14.12 -7.77
N GLU A 104 -7.93 -13.76 -8.70
CA GLU A 104 -6.49 -13.64 -8.42
C GLU A 104 -6.18 -12.53 -7.41
N GLN A 105 -6.88 -11.39 -7.46
CA GLN A 105 -6.77 -10.37 -6.42
C GLN A 105 -7.08 -10.93 -5.03
N CYS A 106 -8.22 -11.61 -4.88
CA CYS A 106 -8.63 -12.20 -3.60
C CYS A 106 -7.61 -13.24 -3.11
N ARG A 107 -7.09 -14.05 -4.02
CA ARG A 107 -6.05 -15.04 -3.73
C ARG A 107 -4.77 -14.39 -3.24
N LEU A 108 -4.26 -13.38 -3.95
CA LEU A 108 -3.05 -12.64 -3.59
C LEU A 108 -3.16 -12.04 -2.19
N MET A 109 -4.29 -11.41 -1.88
CA MET A 109 -4.52 -10.80 -0.56
C MET A 109 -4.54 -11.86 0.55
N ARG A 110 -5.17 -13.01 0.30
CA ARG A 110 -5.22 -14.13 1.26
C ARG A 110 -3.82 -14.72 1.50
N ASP A 111 -3.10 -15.05 0.44
CA ASP A 111 -1.77 -15.66 0.50
C ASP A 111 -0.79 -14.71 1.21
N TYR A 112 -0.88 -13.41 0.93
CA TYR A 112 -0.10 -12.38 1.62
C TYR A 112 -0.40 -12.34 3.11
N LYS A 113 -1.68 -12.34 3.49
CA LYS A 113 -2.10 -12.32 4.90
C LYS A 113 -1.60 -13.56 5.65
N GLU A 114 -1.66 -14.73 5.02
CA GLU A 114 -1.10 -15.95 5.60
C GLU A 114 0.42 -15.87 5.75
N MET A 115 1.13 -15.36 4.74
CA MET A 115 2.59 -15.17 4.80
C MET A 115 2.97 -14.24 5.94
N VAL A 116 2.32 -13.08 6.07
CA VAL A 116 2.57 -12.11 7.16
C VAL A 116 2.29 -12.76 8.52
N LYS A 117 1.19 -13.52 8.65
CA LYS A 117 0.88 -14.24 9.89
C LYS A 117 2.00 -15.23 10.27
N ARG A 118 2.43 -16.07 9.33
CA ARG A 118 3.53 -17.04 9.56
C ARG A 118 4.83 -16.33 9.96
N LEU A 119 5.16 -15.23 9.29
CA LEU A 119 6.36 -14.44 9.62
C LEU A 119 6.26 -13.84 11.03
N SER A 120 5.08 -13.32 11.42
CA SER A 120 4.85 -12.79 12.77
C SER A 120 4.96 -13.84 13.86
N GLU A 121 4.52 -15.07 13.59
CA GLU A 121 4.64 -16.20 14.53
C GLU A 121 6.08 -16.71 14.63
N SER A 122 6.80 -16.78 13.49
CA SER A 122 8.21 -17.21 13.46
C SER A 122 9.19 -16.19 14.08
N GLY A 123 8.82 -14.91 14.10
CA GLY A 123 9.61 -13.85 14.73
C GLY A 123 9.53 -13.81 16.25
N ALA A 124 8.62 -14.59 16.85
CA ALA A 124 8.45 -14.69 18.31
C ALA A 124 9.42 -15.69 18.98
N GLU A 125 10.21 -16.43 18.21
CA GLU A 125 11.29 -17.29 18.72
C GLU A 125 12.62 -16.53 18.77
N LYS A 126 12.75 -15.56 19.68
CA LYS A 126 14.05 -15.06 20.18
C LYS A 126 13.96 -14.61 21.62
#